data_AF-A0A7T5UPE9-F1
#
_entry.id   AF-A0A7T5UPE9-F1
#
_cell.length_a   1.000
_cell.length_b   1.000
_cell.length_c   1.000
_cell.angle_alpha   90.00
_cell.angle_beta   90.00
_cell.angle_gamma   90.00
#
_symmetry.space_group_name_H-M   'P 1'
#
loop_
_entity.id
_entity.type
_entity.pdbx_description
1 polymer ?
#
loop_
_entity_poly.entity_id
_entity_poly.type
_entity_poly.pdbx_seq_one_letter_code
_entity_poly.pdbx_strand_id
1 'polypeptide(L)'
;MSEHKGPRPFVGDNITVSFGPIDVSCRIFEKPLSTPYFLQVGVMDLTNKDEVIKGIRDTAARKCWFLDEGIRGEKLNERFGIILDKGVVVDIYNFQNQPLSEDKLGKLSRTLGRYYESLKDKSLWKLESVQIRAQDTINSKNGQPYRGMEYPQQLRFELFPASFEEGIYRNTLNCSWAEGAVGHETAHVVLEDVVRRLWEQNSEELGWKSVLPLTLVQLPGGLQTTRVNIDYRNLPTEYASYQEDDDRADSTVAFLFDPSKLNGIRTQLLSEVLNLTTEDERELEVRKKEAKLPELSSLNIYLYSIAGLFGRINRGSVRRTALKPKVISLEEYRKSL
;
A
#
# COMPACT_ATOMS: atom_id res chain seq x y z
N MET A 1 29.91 -61.91 -6.81
CA MET A 1 30.40 -61.00 -5.75
C MET A 1 30.82 -59.69 -6.39
N SER A 2 30.51 -58.60 -5.70
CA SER A 2 30.66 -57.17 -6.02
C SER A 2 32.07 -56.77 -6.54
N GLU A 3 32.31 -55.64 -7.22
CA GLU A 3 31.94 -54.26 -6.87
C GLU A 3 31.90 -53.27 -8.06
N HIS A 4 30.98 -52.31 -7.89
CA HIS A 4 31.00 -50.89 -8.20
C HIS A 4 31.29 -50.30 -9.59
N LYS A 5 30.19 -49.76 -10.13
CA LYS A 5 30.03 -48.60 -11.00
C LYS A 5 31.02 -47.46 -10.70
N GLY A 6 31.52 -46.89 -11.79
CA GLY A 6 31.73 -45.45 -11.87
C GLY A 6 31.82 -45.02 -13.33
N PRO A 7 30.76 -44.50 -13.96
CA PRO A 7 30.95 -43.71 -15.16
C PRO A 7 31.57 -42.37 -14.75
N ARG A 8 32.74 -42.08 -15.31
CA ARG A 8 33.37 -40.75 -15.31
C ARG A 8 32.70 -39.85 -16.37
N PRO A 9 33.22 -38.63 -16.55
CA PRO A 9 32.66 -37.35 -16.15
C PRO A 9 31.82 -36.71 -17.28
N PHE A 10 31.12 -35.62 -16.99
CA PHE A 10 30.85 -34.64 -18.03
C PHE A 10 31.01 -33.21 -17.49
N VAL A 11 31.83 -32.46 -18.24
CA VAL A 11 32.01 -31.01 -18.17
C VAL A 11 30.78 -30.38 -18.80
N GLY A 12 30.16 -29.44 -18.10
CA GLY A 12 29.13 -28.56 -18.65
C GLY A 12 29.28 -27.22 -17.94
N ASP A 13 29.49 -26.19 -18.73
CA ASP A 13 29.68 -24.81 -18.30
C ASP A 13 28.64 -24.40 -17.25
N ASN A 14 29.10 -23.74 -16.18
CA ASN A 14 28.21 -23.03 -15.26
C ASN A 14 27.59 -21.84 -16.01
N ILE A 15 26.57 -22.11 -16.80
CA ILE A 15 25.64 -21.08 -17.26
C ILE A 15 24.62 -20.92 -16.14
N THR A 16 24.88 -19.96 -15.26
CA THR A 16 23.85 -19.41 -14.39
C THR A 16 23.01 -18.44 -15.23
N VAL A 17 21.87 -18.90 -15.73
CA VAL A 17 20.82 -18.01 -16.24
C VAL A 17 19.45 -18.56 -15.88
N SER A 18 18.79 -17.88 -14.95
CA SER A 18 17.36 -17.55 -15.06
C SER A 18 17.08 -16.39 -14.12
N PHE A 19 16.83 -15.21 -14.69
CA PHE A 19 16.21 -14.09 -14.00
C PHE A 19 14.68 -14.23 -14.15
N GLY A 20 14.00 -14.50 -13.05
CA GLY A 20 12.54 -14.53 -12.96
C GLY A 20 12.08 -15.13 -11.63
N PRO A 21 10.92 -14.73 -11.10
CA PRO A 21 10.33 -15.36 -9.92
C PRO A 21 10.09 -16.85 -10.18
N ILE A 22 10.50 -17.71 -9.24
CA ILE A 22 10.16 -19.13 -9.25
C ILE A 22 8.76 -19.29 -8.66
N ASP A 23 7.89 -19.99 -9.38
CA ASP A 23 6.50 -20.20 -8.97
C ASP A 23 6.37 -21.33 -7.94
N VAL A 24 5.95 -20.97 -6.73
CA VAL A 24 5.46 -21.92 -5.72
C VAL A 24 3.94 -22.01 -5.86
N SER A 25 3.42 -23.20 -6.11
CA SER A 25 1.98 -23.46 -6.09
C SER A 25 1.54 -23.82 -4.67
N CYS A 26 0.70 -22.99 -4.06
CA CYS A 26 0.02 -23.30 -2.81
C CYS A 26 -1.41 -23.74 -3.09
N ARG A 27 -1.86 -24.83 -2.46
CA ARG A 27 -3.26 -25.25 -2.50
C ARG A 27 -3.98 -24.72 -1.28
N ILE A 28 -5.09 -24.02 -1.50
CA ILE A 28 -6.08 -23.65 -0.49
C ILE A 28 -7.25 -24.63 -0.57
N PHE A 29 -7.65 -25.16 0.58
CA PHE A 29 -8.87 -25.97 0.69
C PHE A 29 -9.89 -25.27 1.58
N GLU A 30 -11.11 -25.14 1.07
CA GLU A 30 -12.28 -24.73 1.86
C GLU A 30 -12.73 -25.86 2.80
N LYS A 31 -12.62 -27.12 2.33
CA LYS A 31 -12.89 -28.40 3.01
C LYS A 31 -11.97 -29.50 2.45
N PRO A 32 -11.69 -30.60 3.19
CA PRO A 32 -10.79 -31.69 2.75
C PRO A 32 -11.17 -32.40 1.42
N LEU A 33 -12.37 -32.12 0.86
CA LEU A 33 -12.87 -32.68 -0.40
C LEU A 33 -13.24 -31.62 -1.46
N SER A 34 -12.92 -30.34 -1.23
CA SER A 34 -13.20 -29.24 -2.18
C SER A 34 -12.12 -29.09 -3.25
N THR A 35 -12.48 -28.57 -4.42
CA THR A 35 -11.51 -28.21 -5.48
C THR A 35 -10.51 -27.21 -4.92
N PRO A 36 -9.20 -27.51 -4.95
CA PRO A 36 -8.20 -26.62 -4.39
C PRO A 36 -8.14 -25.31 -5.18
N TYR A 37 -8.19 -24.17 -4.47
CA TYR A 37 -7.84 -22.88 -5.06
C TYR A 37 -6.31 -22.75 -5.05
N PHE A 38 -5.72 -22.56 -6.21
CA PHE A 38 -4.27 -22.50 -6.35
C PHE A 38 -3.79 -21.04 -6.26
N LEU A 39 -2.91 -20.75 -5.30
CA LEU A 39 -2.12 -19.52 -5.29
C LEU A 39 -0.78 -19.80 -5.95
N GLN A 40 -0.46 -19.03 -6.97
CA GLN A 40 0.87 -18.98 -7.55
C GLN A 40 1.65 -17.89 -6.83
N VAL A 41 2.76 -18.26 -6.20
CA VAL A 41 3.61 -17.38 -5.41
C VAL A 41 4.96 -17.26 -6.11
N GLY A 42 5.31 -16.06 -6.55
CA GLY A 42 6.64 -15.79 -7.10
C GLY A 42 7.64 -15.49 -5.99
N VAL A 43 8.75 -16.23 -5.95
CA VAL A 43 9.89 -15.97 -5.04
C VAL A 43 11.21 -16.00 -5.81
N MET A 44 12.20 -15.21 -5.40
CA MET A 44 13.49 -15.13 -6.09
C MET A 44 14.43 -16.26 -5.65
N ASP A 45 14.35 -16.66 -4.38
CA ASP A 45 15.15 -17.75 -3.82
C ASP A 45 14.31 -18.74 -3.01
N LEU A 46 14.12 -19.95 -3.56
CA LEU A 46 13.41 -21.05 -2.88
C LEU A 46 14.17 -21.64 -1.69
N THR A 47 15.48 -21.41 -1.61
CA THR A 47 16.31 -21.86 -0.50
C THR A 47 16.27 -20.91 0.68
N ASN A 48 15.61 -19.76 0.54
CA ASN A 48 15.36 -18.82 1.63
C ASN A 48 13.93 -18.99 2.19
N LYS A 49 13.82 -19.71 3.32
CA LYS A 49 12.52 -20.00 3.96
C LYS A 49 11.73 -18.74 4.28
N ASP A 50 12.40 -17.69 4.76
CA ASP A 50 11.73 -16.47 5.20
C ASP A 50 11.14 -15.73 4.00
N GLU A 51 11.84 -15.73 2.86
CA GLU A 51 11.36 -15.18 1.60
C GLU A 51 10.17 -15.96 1.04
N VAL A 52 10.24 -17.30 1.04
CA VAL A 52 9.14 -18.17 0.62
C VAL A 52 7.90 -17.94 1.50
N ILE A 53 8.05 -17.95 2.82
CA ILE A 53 6.95 -17.70 3.76
C ILE A 53 6.36 -16.31 3.56
N LYS A 54 7.21 -15.29 3.36
CA LYS A 54 6.76 -13.92 3.09
C LYS A 54 5.95 -13.86 1.80
N GLY A 55 6.46 -14.41 0.70
CA GLY A 55 5.74 -14.44 -0.59
C GLY A 55 4.37 -15.12 -0.49
N ILE A 56 4.27 -16.21 0.26
CA ILE A 56 3.00 -16.91 0.51
C ILE A 56 2.03 -16.03 1.29
N ARG A 57 2.50 -15.41 2.38
CA ARG A 57 1.67 -14.53 3.21
C ARG A 57 1.18 -13.33 2.42
N ASP A 58 2.06 -12.69 1.66
CA ASP A 58 1.73 -11.52 0.85
C ASP A 58 0.69 -11.89 -0.23
N THR A 59 0.89 -13.04 -0.90
CA THR A 59 -0.05 -13.53 -1.93
C THR A 59 -1.40 -13.93 -1.33
N ALA A 60 -1.40 -14.61 -0.18
CA ALA A 60 -2.62 -14.97 0.53
C ALA A 60 -3.36 -13.74 1.04
N ALA A 61 -2.65 -12.76 1.61
CA ALA A 61 -3.24 -11.51 2.06
C ALA A 61 -3.87 -10.74 0.89
N ARG A 62 -3.23 -10.71 -0.29
CA ARG A 62 -3.77 -10.11 -1.50
C ARG A 62 -5.03 -10.82 -2.03
N LYS A 63 -5.00 -12.16 -2.14
CA LYS A 63 -6.08 -12.92 -2.79
C LYS A 63 -7.20 -13.34 -1.84
N CYS A 64 -6.95 -13.31 -0.54
CA CYS A 64 -7.87 -13.79 0.49
C CYS A 64 -8.07 -12.80 1.63
N TRP A 65 -7.90 -11.49 1.38
CA TRP A 65 -8.13 -10.43 2.39
C TRP A 65 -9.51 -10.53 3.08
N PHE A 66 -10.52 -11.05 2.38
CA PHE A 66 -11.89 -11.19 2.90
C PHE A 66 -12.03 -12.28 3.97
N LEU A 67 -10.96 -13.06 4.19
CA LEU A 67 -10.86 -14.01 5.30
C LEU A 67 -10.34 -13.37 6.60
N ASP A 68 -9.87 -12.12 6.54
CA ASP A 68 -9.44 -11.38 7.72
C ASP A 68 -10.60 -11.28 8.73
N GLU A 69 -10.31 -11.54 10.01
CA GLU A 69 -11.29 -11.54 11.09
C GLU A 69 -12.04 -10.19 11.17
N GLY A 70 -11.38 -9.09 10.81
CA GLY A 70 -12.00 -7.77 10.78
C GLY A 70 -13.09 -7.61 9.71
N ILE A 71 -13.04 -8.40 8.62
CA ILE A 71 -14.04 -8.42 7.56
C ILE A 71 -15.07 -9.53 7.79
N ARG A 72 -14.67 -10.58 8.52
CA ARG A 72 -15.46 -11.78 8.82
C ARG A 72 -16.66 -11.43 9.71
N GLY A 73 -17.73 -10.98 9.09
CA GLY A 73 -18.95 -10.54 9.76
C GLY A 73 -19.58 -9.29 9.14
N GLU A 74 -18.84 -8.57 8.31
CA GLU A 74 -19.40 -7.47 7.52
C GLU A 74 -20.28 -8.01 6.39
N LYS A 75 -21.44 -7.38 6.22
CA LYS A 75 -22.37 -7.70 5.13
C LYS A 75 -22.02 -6.84 3.92
N LEU A 76 -21.54 -7.48 2.85
CA LEU A 76 -21.33 -6.80 1.57
C LEU A 76 -22.69 -6.32 1.03
N ASN A 77 -22.85 -5.00 0.90
CA ASN A 77 -24.07 -4.38 0.41
C ASN A 77 -24.05 -4.24 -1.12
N GLU A 78 -22.95 -3.72 -1.65
CA GLU A 78 -22.77 -3.56 -3.10
C GLU A 78 -21.35 -3.85 -3.57
N ARG A 79 -21.24 -4.25 -4.83
CA ARG A 79 -19.97 -4.44 -5.52
C ARG A 79 -20.02 -3.82 -6.91
N PHE A 80 -18.96 -3.11 -7.27
CA PHE A 80 -18.80 -2.51 -8.59
C PHE A 80 -17.39 -2.76 -9.12
N GLY A 81 -17.23 -2.78 -10.44
CA GLY A 81 -15.92 -2.66 -11.09
C GLY A 81 -15.84 -1.31 -11.80
N ILE A 82 -14.87 -0.48 -11.42
CA ILE A 82 -14.53 0.76 -12.13
C ILE A 82 -13.48 0.42 -13.18
N ILE A 83 -13.80 0.65 -14.45
CA ILE A 83 -12.92 0.33 -15.58
C ILE A 83 -12.13 1.59 -15.93
N LEU A 84 -10.81 1.55 -15.73
CA LEU A 84 -9.93 2.70 -15.97
C LEU A 84 -9.53 2.80 -17.43
N ASP A 85 -8.94 1.73 -17.96
CA ASP A 85 -8.62 1.54 -19.38
C ASP A 85 -8.64 0.04 -19.69
N LYS A 86 -8.59 -0.35 -20.97
CA LYS A 86 -8.67 -1.72 -21.53
C LYS A 86 -8.19 -2.83 -20.59
N GLY A 87 -9.11 -3.36 -19.78
CA GLY A 87 -8.89 -4.50 -18.88
C GLY A 87 -8.38 -4.17 -17.48
N VAL A 88 -8.01 -2.91 -17.19
CA VAL A 88 -7.66 -2.44 -15.84
C VAL A 88 -8.94 -2.10 -15.09
N VAL A 89 -9.25 -2.91 -14.08
CA VAL A 89 -10.48 -2.79 -13.29
C VAL A 89 -10.13 -2.70 -11.81
N VAL A 90 -10.71 -1.72 -11.12
CA VAL A 90 -10.67 -1.62 -9.66
C VAL A 90 -12.01 -2.09 -9.11
N ASP A 91 -11.98 -3.15 -8.29
CA ASP A 91 -13.18 -3.62 -7.62
C ASP A 91 -13.48 -2.79 -6.37
N ILE A 92 -14.69 -2.25 -6.29
CA ILE A 92 -15.19 -1.52 -5.12
C ILE A 92 -16.12 -2.43 -4.34
N TYR A 93 -15.82 -2.66 -3.06
CA TYR A 93 -16.65 -3.42 -2.12
C TYR A 93 -17.24 -2.47 -1.10
N ASN A 94 -18.55 -2.27 -1.12
CA ASN A 94 -19.24 -1.42 -0.16
C ASN A 94 -19.90 -2.26 0.93
N PHE A 95 -19.39 -2.15 2.16
CA PHE A 95 -19.94 -2.81 3.35
C PHE A 95 -20.84 -1.88 4.19
N GLN A 96 -21.03 -0.62 3.79
CA GLN A 96 -21.98 0.27 4.45
C GLN A 96 -23.40 -0.29 4.35
N ASN A 97 -24.22 0.03 5.36
CA ASN A 97 -25.63 -0.36 5.41
C ASN A 97 -26.48 0.30 4.30
N GLN A 98 -25.93 1.29 3.60
CA GLN A 98 -26.61 2.02 2.54
C GLN A 98 -25.81 1.94 1.23
N PRO A 99 -26.51 1.92 0.08
CA PRO A 99 -25.86 2.06 -1.23
C PRO A 99 -25.04 3.34 -1.33
N LEU A 100 -24.00 3.32 -2.17
CA LEU A 100 -23.32 4.57 -2.51
C LEU A 100 -24.24 5.42 -3.38
N SER A 101 -24.30 6.72 -3.09
CA SER A 101 -24.94 7.67 -4.01
C SER A 101 -24.13 7.79 -5.31
N GLU A 102 -24.78 8.17 -6.40
CA GLU A 102 -24.14 8.39 -7.70
C GLU A 102 -23.01 9.43 -7.61
N ASP A 103 -23.20 10.51 -6.84
CA ASP A 103 -22.16 11.51 -6.59
C ASP A 103 -20.91 10.91 -5.93
N LYS A 104 -21.09 10.08 -4.89
CA LYS A 104 -19.97 9.45 -4.18
C LYS A 104 -19.23 8.47 -5.10
N LEU A 105 -19.97 7.64 -5.83
CA LEU A 105 -19.40 6.71 -6.80
C LEU A 105 -18.67 7.45 -7.93
N GLY A 106 -19.22 8.57 -8.40
CA GLY A 106 -18.61 9.42 -9.42
C GLY A 106 -17.32 10.08 -8.93
N LYS A 107 -17.26 10.55 -7.69
CA LYS A 107 -16.01 11.08 -7.08
C LYS A 107 -14.92 10.02 -7.00
N LEU A 108 -15.27 8.80 -6.58
CA LEU A 108 -14.33 7.66 -6.58
C LEU A 108 -13.82 7.35 -7.98
N SER A 109 -14.72 7.19 -8.95
CA SER A 109 -14.32 6.83 -10.31
C SER A 109 -13.46 7.91 -10.94
N ARG A 110 -13.88 9.18 -10.89
CA ARG A 110 -13.11 10.30 -11.45
C ARG A 110 -11.73 10.44 -10.80
N THR A 111 -11.61 10.23 -9.50
CA THR A 111 -10.30 10.28 -8.82
C THR A 111 -9.38 9.18 -9.30
N LEU A 112 -9.87 7.93 -9.33
CA LEU A 112 -9.06 6.78 -9.79
C LEU A 112 -8.67 6.93 -11.27
N GLY A 113 -9.59 7.41 -12.11
CA GLY A 113 -9.33 7.70 -13.52
C GLY A 113 -8.30 8.80 -13.69
N ARG A 114 -8.47 9.95 -13.03
CA ARG A 114 -7.50 11.06 -13.05
C ARG A 114 -6.12 10.59 -12.64
N TYR A 115 -6.04 9.80 -11.56
CA TYR A 115 -4.78 9.26 -11.08
C TYR A 115 -4.14 8.33 -12.13
N TYR A 116 -4.89 7.35 -12.63
CA TYR A 116 -4.43 6.41 -13.64
C TYR A 116 -3.96 7.12 -14.90
N GLU A 117 -4.73 8.08 -15.42
CA GLU A 117 -4.41 8.83 -16.63
C GLU A 117 -3.18 9.72 -16.46
N SER A 118 -2.98 10.27 -15.25
CA SER A 118 -1.80 11.07 -14.94
C SER A 118 -0.51 10.25 -14.91
N LEU A 119 -0.55 8.94 -14.67
CA LEU A 119 0.66 8.10 -14.71
C LEU A 119 1.32 8.14 -16.09
N LYS A 120 2.60 8.51 -16.13
CA LYS A 120 3.44 8.43 -17.33
C LYS A 120 3.69 6.98 -17.74
N ASP A 121 3.85 6.10 -16.77
CA ASP A 121 4.00 4.66 -16.97
C ASP A 121 2.82 3.91 -16.34
N LYS A 122 1.93 3.39 -17.19
CA LYS A 122 0.75 2.64 -16.74
C LYS A 122 1.10 1.31 -16.07
N SER A 123 2.32 0.79 -16.27
CA SER A 123 2.78 -0.46 -15.62
C SER A 123 2.95 -0.32 -14.11
N LEU A 124 3.05 0.92 -13.61
CA LEU A 124 3.06 1.20 -12.17
C LEU A 124 1.70 0.91 -11.51
N TRP A 125 0.61 0.91 -12.29
CA TRP A 125 -0.71 0.66 -11.74
C TRP A 125 -0.82 -0.77 -11.21
N LYS A 126 -0.98 -0.88 -9.89
CA LYS A 126 -1.12 -2.17 -9.20
C LYS A 126 -2.35 -2.26 -8.29
N LEU A 127 -3.14 -1.20 -8.15
CA LEU A 127 -4.35 -1.21 -7.32
C LEU A 127 -5.42 -2.13 -7.92
N GLU A 128 -5.86 -3.13 -7.14
CA GLU A 128 -6.88 -4.12 -7.56
C GLU A 128 -8.26 -3.81 -6.93
N SER A 129 -8.30 -3.29 -5.71
CA SER A 129 -9.59 -3.07 -5.03
C SER A 129 -9.60 -1.95 -4.00
N VAL A 130 -10.80 -1.43 -3.73
CA VAL A 130 -11.10 -0.49 -2.65
C VAL A 130 -12.24 -1.08 -1.82
N GLN A 131 -12.10 -1.02 -0.50
CA GLN A 131 -13.15 -1.45 0.41
C GLN A 131 -13.68 -0.27 1.18
N ILE A 132 -14.99 -0.16 1.27
CA ILE A 132 -15.65 0.88 2.07
C ILE A 132 -16.25 0.19 3.28
N ARG A 133 -15.67 0.44 4.44
CA ARG A 133 -16.02 -0.21 5.71
C ARG A 133 -17.40 0.20 6.18
N ALA A 134 -18.06 -0.69 6.92
CA ALA A 134 -19.38 -0.42 7.49
C ALA A 134 -19.37 0.69 8.56
N GLN A 135 -18.27 0.83 9.29
CA GLN A 135 -18.13 1.73 10.44
C GLN A 135 -16.75 2.40 10.43
N ASP A 136 -16.67 3.58 11.05
CA ASP A 136 -15.40 4.26 11.25
C ASP A 136 -14.53 3.53 12.27
N THR A 137 -13.22 3.54 12.03
CA THR A 137 -12.22 3.18 13.03
C THR A 137 -11.56 4.45 13.53
N ILE A 138 -11.39 4.59 14.84
CA ILE A 138 -10.75 5.77 15.42
C ILE A 138 -9.23 5.68 15.27
N ASN A 139 -8.64 6.73 14.72
CA ASN A 139 -7.20 6.91 14.63
C ASN A 139 -6.64 7.28 16.00
N SER A 140 -5.83 6.39 16.57
CA SER A 140 -5.16 6.63 17.85
C SER A 140 -4.18 7.81 17.81
N LYS A 141 -3.70 8.23 16.61
CA LYS A 141 -2.80 9.37 16.42
C LYS A 141 -3.48 10.73 16.64
N ASN A 142 -4.79 10.85 16.51
CA ASN A 142 -5.45 12.17 16.64
C ASN A 142 -6.86 12.11 17.23
N GLY A 143 -7.35 10.91 17.59
CA GLY A 143 -8.70 10.69 18.10
C GLY A 143 -9.81 10.90 17.07
N GLN A 144 -9.47 11.16 15.80
CA GLN A 144 -10.42 11.34 14.71
C GLN A 144 -10.65 10.01 13.99
N PRO A 145 -11.80 9.81 13.31
CA PRO A 145 -11.97 8.69 12.39
C PRO A 145 -10.85 8.62 11.36
N TYR A 146 -10.37 7.41 11.06
CA TYR A 146 -9.65 7.17 9.81
C TYR A 146 -10.52 7.56 8.63
N ARG A 147 -9.90 8.07 7.58
CA ARG A 147 -10.57 8.33 6.30
C ARG A 147 -10.20 7.26 5.31
N GLY A 148 -8.91 6.92 5.23
CA GLY A 148 -8.44 5.74 4.55
C GLY A 148 -7.41 4.97 5.36
N MET A 149 -7.11 3.77 4.87
CA MET A 149 -6.00 2.93 5.34
C MET A 149 -5.50 2.06 4.20
N GLU A 150 -4.21 2.18 3.89
CA GLU A 150 -3.54 1.47 2.82
C GLU A 150 -3.17 0.03 3.20
N TYR A 151 -3.25 -0.87 2.22
CA TYR A 151 -2.70 -2.22 2.34
C TYR A 151 -1.89 -2.56 1.07
N PRO A 152 -0.68 -1.97 0.90
CA PRO A 152 0.08 -2.09 -0.35
C PRO A 152 0.41 -3.53 -0.74
N GLN A 153 0.68 -4.42 0.24
CA GLN A 153 0.90 -5.85 -0.02
C GLN A 153 -0.35 -6.56 -0.58
N GLN A 154 -1.53 -6.06 -0.23
CA GLN A 154 -2.81 -6.59 -0.66
C GLN A 154 -3.35 -5.87 -1.92
N LEU A 155 -2.58 -4.92 -2.47
CA LEU A 155 -2.95 -4.13 -3.65
C LEU A 155 -4.32 -3.45 -3.50
N ARG A 156 -4.61 -2.95 -2.31
CA ARG A 156 -5.88 -2.33 -1.97
C ARG A 156 -5.71 -1.25 -0.92
N PHE A 157 -6.77 -0.52 -0.69
CA PHE A 157 -6.95 0.29 0.51
C PHE A 157 -8.39 0.23 0.99
N GLU A 158 -8.59 0.69 2.21
CA GLU A 158 -9.88 0.85 2.85
C GLU A 158 -10.24 2.34 2.89
N LEU A 159 -11.53 2.62 2.75
CA LEU A 159 -12.15 3.90 3.05
C LEU A 159 -13.17 3.68 4.16
N PHE A 160 -13.31 4.67 5.02
CA PHE A 160 -14.26 4.65 6.12
C PHE A 160 -15.42 5.61 5.84
N PRO A 161 -16.58 5.46 6.50
CA PRO A 161 -17.71 6.38 6.36
C PRO A 161 -17.33 7.86 6.40
N ALA A 162 -16.38 8.23 7.27
CA ALA A 162 -15.93 9.61 7.41
C ALA A 162 -15.23 10.19 6.16
N SER A 163 -14.76 9.36 5.22
CA SER A 163 -14.28 9.84 3.90
C SER A 163 -15.36 10.47 3.03
N PHE A 164 -16.62 10.15 3.31
CA PHE A 164 -17.76 10.57 2.49
C PHE A 164 -18.58 11.70 3.14
N GLU A 165 -18.05 12.29 4.22
CA GLU A 165 -18.59 13.51 4.81
C GLU A 165 -18.37 14.71 3.90
N GLU A 166 -19.24 15.70 3.99
CA GLU A 166 -19.05 16.96 3.28
C GLU A 166 -17.84 17.72 3.84
N GLY A 167 -17.09 18.35 2.94
CA GLY A 167 -15.95 19.18 3.31
C GLY A 167 -14.82 19.11 2.30
N ILE A 168 -13.80 19.91 2.59
CA ILE A 168 -12.59 20.07 1.79
C ILE A 168 -11.50 19.18 2.39
N TYR A 169 -10.79 18.44 1.55
CA TYR A 169 -9.74 17.52 2.01
C TYR A 169 -8.69 18.28 2.83
N ARG A 170 -8.50 17.83 4.07
CA ARG A 170 -7.60 18.43 5.08
C ARG A 170 -7.84 19.93 5.29
N ASN A 171 -9.05 20.41 4.98
CA ASN A 171 -9.43 21.83 4.99
C ASN A 171 -8.50 22.75 4.19
N THR A 172 -7.75 22.21 3.22
CA THR A 172 -6.64 22.93 2.57
C THR A 172 -6.53 22.70 1.07
N LEU A 173 -6.72 21.46 0.58
CA LEU A 173 -6.60 21.13 -0.85
C LEU A 173 -7.96 21.23 -1.54
N ASN A 174 -8.01 21.79 -2.75
CA ASN A 174 -9.24 22.01 -3.51
C ASN A 174 -9.87 20.72 -4.10
N CYS A 175 -10.20 19.76 -3.23
CA CYS A 175 -10.95 18.56 -3.53
C CYS A 175 -11.80 18.14 -2.33
N SER A 176 -12.81 17.30 -2.56
CA SER A 176 -13.63 16.76 -1.47
C SER A 176 -12.85 15.76 -0.60
N TRP A 177 -13.34 15.50 0.61
CA TRP A 177 -12.77 14.46 1.48
C TRP A 177 -12.61 13.10 0.80
N ALA A 178 -13.60 12.69 0.00
CA ALA A 178 -13.59 11.42 -0.70
C ALA A 178 -12.49 11.39 -1.78
N GLU A 179 -12.38 12.43 -2.59
CA GLU A 179 -11.37 12.53 -3.65
C GLU A 179 -9.95 12.55 -3.06
N GLY A 180 -9.73 13.38 -2.03
CA GLY A 180 -8.43 13.44 -1.39
C GLY A 180 -8.06 12.15 -0.64
N ALA A 181 -9.01 11.48 0.03
CA ALA A 181 -8.75 10.19 0.68
C ALA A 181 -8.41 9.10 -0.35
N VAL A 182 -9.19 8.98 -1.43
CA VAL A 182 -8.91 8.05 -2.53
C VAL A 182 -7.54 8.34 -3.14
N GLY A 183 -7.23 9.61 -3.43
CA GLY A 183 -5.95 10.01 -4.00
C GLY A 183 -4.76 9.71 -3.08
N HIS A 184 -4.91 9.98 -1.78
CA HIS A 184 -3.90 9.73 -0.75
C HIS A 184 -3.58 8.24 -0.64
N GLU A 185 -4.60 7.39 -0.45
CA GLU A 185 -4.39 5.95 -0.33
C GLU A 185 -3.90 5.31 -1.63
N THR A 186 -4.37 5.83 -2.78
CA THR A 186 -3.86 5.39 -4.09
C THR A 186 -2.36 5.69 -4.21
N ALA A 187 -1.87 6.80 -3.68
CA ALA A 187 -0.45 7.12 -3.69
C ALA A 187 0.40 6.13 -2.88
N HIS A 188 -0.06 5.79 -1.66
CA HIS A 188 0.61 4.76 -0.84
C HIS A 188 0.64 3.40 -1.51
N VAL A 189 -0.41 3.03 -2.23
CA VAL A 189 -0.47 1.73 -2.91
C VAL A 189 0.32 1.76 -4.21
N VAL A 190 0.12 2.74 -5.09
CA VAL A 190 0.60 2.72 -6.48
C VAL A 190 2.00 3.30 -6.62
N LEU A 191 2.25 4.45 -5.99
CA LEU A 191 3.44 5.25 -6.26
C LEU A 191 4.53 5.18 -5.20
N GLU A 192 4.23 4.59 -4.03
CA GLU A 192 5.13 4.61 -2.87
C GLU A 192 6.57 4.23 -3.22
N ASP A 193 6.83 3.12 -3.92
CA ASP A 193 8.20 2.70 -4.24
C ASP A 193 8.97 3.65 -5.18
N VAL A 194 8.28 4.32 -6.10
CA VAL A 194 8.92 5.22 -7.07
C VAL A 194 9.10 6.61 -6.46
N VAL A 195 8.03 7.17 -5.87
CA VAL A 195 8.06 8.51 -5.28
C VAL A 195 8.90 8.52 -4.00
N ARG A 196 8.92 7.44 -3.20
CA ARG A 196 9.82 7.31 -2.05
C ARG A 196 11.28 7.45 -2.45
N ARG A 197 11.71 6.83 -3.56
CA ARG A 197 13.10 6.95 -4.02
C ARG A 197 13.45 8.38 -4.40
N LEU A 198 12.55 9.09 -5.08
CA LEU A 198 12.73 10.51 -5.41
C LEU A 198 12.79 11.36 -4.13
N TRP A 199 11.91 11.11 -3.16
CA TRP A 199 11.92 11.80 -1.87
C TRP A 199 13.20 11.53 -1.06
N GLU A 200 13.65 10.28 -1.00
CA GLU A 200 14.85 9.88 -0.27
C GLU A 200 16.10 10.55 -0.84
N GLN A 201 16.22 10.64 -2.17
CA GLN A 201 17.34 11.29 -2.85
C GLN A 201 17.37 12.80 -2.64
N ASN A 202 16.21 13.43 -2.42
CA ASN A 202 16.05 14.88 -2.31
C ASN A 202 15.59 15.32 -0.90
N SER A 203 15.78 14.45 0.09
CA SER A 203 15.16 14.61 1.41
C SER A 203 15.54 15.93 2.09
N GLU A 204 16.82 16.32 2.02
CA GLU A 204 17.28 17.57 2.62
C GLU A 204 16.67 18.81 1.95
N GLU A 205 16.56 18.80 0.62
CA GLU A 205 15.97 19.89 -0.18
C GLU A 205 14.44 19.98 0.04
N LEU A 206 13.79 18.84 0.30
CA LEU A 206 12.38 18.77 0.67
C LEU A 206 12.10 19.20 2.11
N GLY A 207 13.15 19.53 2.88
CA GLY A 207 13.07 19.99 4.26
C GLY A 207 13.04 18.88 5.30
N TRP A 208 13.21 17.62 4.91
CA TRP A 208 13.20 16.48 5.82
C TRP A 208 14.58 16.20 6.41
N LYS A 209 14.69 16.24 7.74
CA LYS A 209 15.97 16.04 8.43
C LYS A 209 15.82 15.12 9.63
N SER A 210 16.90 14.38 9.90
CA SER A 210 17.05 13.67 11.17
C SER A 210 17.35 14.65 12.30
N VAL A 211 16.67 14.49 13.43
CA VAL A 211 16.90 15.30 14.62
C VAL A 211 18.18 14.84 15.33
N LEU A 212 19.11 15.77 15.57
CA LEU A 212 20.40 15.52 16.22
C LEU A 212 20.55 16.26 17.56
N PRO A 213 21.13 15.62 18.60
CA PRO A 213 21.39 14.18 18.72
C PRO A 213 20.08 13.37 18.63
N LEU A 214 20.14 12.07 18.31
CA LEU A 214 18.99 11.17 18.10
C LEU A 214 17.96 11.24 19.25
N THR A 215 17.09 12.24 19.15
CA THR A 215 16.04 12.59 20.10
C THR A 215 14.76 12.19 19.42
N LEU A 216 13.91 11.49 20.16
CA LEU A 216 12.59 11.12 19.66
C LEU A 216 11.69 12.34 19.76
N VAL A 217 11.09 12.71 18.65
CA VAL A 217 10.04 13.71 18.59
C VAL A 217 8.71 12.98 18.67
N GLN A 218 7.90 13.35 19.65
CA GLN A 218 6.53 12.89 19.79
C GLN A 218 5.63 13.69 18.85
N LEU A 219 5.10 12.99 17.85
CA LEU A 219 4.07 13.45 16.94
C LEU A 219 2.69 13.37 17.63
N PRO A 220 1.65 14.01 17.05
CA PRO A 220 0.28 13.85 17.52
C PRO A 220 -0.12 12.38 17.74
N GLY A 221 -0.81 12.16 18.86
CA GLY A 221 -1.27 10.85 19.35
C GLY A 221 -0.17 9.84 19.63
N GLY A 222 1.02 10.35 19.97
CA GLY A 222 2.02 9.60 20.70
C GLY A 222 3.00 8.81 19.84
N LEU A 223 2.87 8.87 18.51
CA LEU A 223 3.88 8.31 17.60
C LEU A 223 5.22 9.03 17.82
N GLN A 224 6.31 8.27 17.78
CA GLN A 224 7.66 8.80 17.99
C GLN A 224 8.46 8.68 16.70
N THR A 225 9.09 9.77 16.27
CA THR A 225 9.96 9.82 15.08
C THR A 225 11.31 10.44 15.42
N THR A 226 12.35 10.08 14.68
CA THR A 226 13.63 10.81 14.68
C THR A 226 13.80 11.71 13.46
N ARG A 227 12.79 11.77 12.58
CA ARG A 227 12.84 12.48 11.29
C ARG A 227 11.61 13.37 11.15
N VAL A 228 11.84 14.64 10.84
CA VAL A 228 10.82 15.70 10.81
C VAL A 228 11.08 16.66 9.67
N ASN A 229 10.02 17.30 9.18
CA ASN A 229 10.15 18.37 8.21
C ASN A 229 10.37 19.71 8.92
N ILE A 230 11.51 20.35 8.68
CA ILE A 230 11.86 21.64 9.29
C ILE A 230 11.16 22.82 8.61
N ASP A 231 10.76 22.65 7.34
CA ASP A 231 10.05 23.65 6.54
C ASP A 231 8.57 23.27 6.39
N TYR A 232 7.95 22.87 7.51
CA TYR A 232 6.59 22.31 7.54
C TYR A 232 5.49 23.23 6.95
N ARG A 233 5.77 24.53 6.78
CA ARG A 233 4.86 25.49 6.13
C ARG A 233 4.83 25.37 4.61
N ASN A 234 5.84 24.72 4.02
CA ASN A 234 5.95 24.47 2.58
C ASN A 234 5.33 23.11 2.18
N LEU A 235 4.64 22.45 3.10
CA LEU A 235 3.94 21.19 2.86
C LEU A 235 2.51 21.45 2.37
N PRO A 236 1.96 20.53 1.55
CA PRO A 236 0.61 20.69 0.99
C PRO A 236 -0.49 20.71 2.06
N THR A 237 -0.27 20.04 3.20
CA THR A 237 -1.20 19.99 4.33
C THR A 237 -0.43 19.99 5.65
N GLU A 238 -1.11 20.27 6.78
CA GLU A 238 -0.51 20.09 8.10
C GLU A 238 -0.20 18.62 8.39
N TYR A 239 -1.06 17.71 7.90
CA TYR A 239 -0.93 16.28 8.14
C TYR A 239 0.34 15.70 7.52
N ALA A 240 0.71 16.15 6.31
CA ALA A 240 1.97 15.85 5.64
C ALA A 240 3.22 16.15 6.49
N SER A 241 3.11 17.00 7.52
CA SER A 241 4.25 17.36 8.37
C SER A 241 4.64 16.30 9.39
N TYR A 242 3.78 15.30 9.61
CA TYR A 242 4.01 14.28 10.62
C TYR A 242 4.92 13.17 10.11
N GLN A 243 4.79 12.77 8.86
CA GLN A 243 5.55 11.67 8.28
C GLN A 243 5.83 11.89 6.78
N GLU A 244 6.95 11.35 6.29
CA GLU A 244 7.38 11.52 4.90
C GLU A 244 6.48 10.80 3.89
N ASP A 245 5.90 9.66 4.27
CA ASP A 245 4.88 8.95 3.49
C ASP A 245 3.63 9.82 3.31
N ASP A 246 3.14 10.43 4.38
CA ASP A 246 2.00 11.35 4.32
C ASP A 246 2.31 12.59 3.46
N ASP A 247 3.53 13.13 3.48
CA ASP A 247 3.97 14.20 2.56
C ASP A 247 3.96 13.74 1.10
N ARG A 248 4.46 12.54 0.78
CA ARG A 248 4.40 12.00 -0.59
C ARG A 248 2.96 11.86 -1.06
N ALA A 249 2.10 11.29 -0.23
CA ALA A 249 0.71 11.04 -0.57
C ALA A 249 -0.08 12.35 -0.74
N ASP A 250 -0.01 13.27 0.22
CA ASP A 250 -0.70 14.56 0.12
C ASP A 250 -0.10 15.45 -0.98
N SER A 251 1.21 15.35 -1.25
CA SER A 251 1.82 16.05 -2.39
C SER A 251 1.29 15.51 -3.72
N THR A 252 1.05 14.20 -3.80
CA THR A 252 0.44 13.60 -4.99
C THR A 252 -1.02 14.05 -5.16
N VAL A 253 -1.79 14.12 -4.07
CA VAL A 253 -3.15 14.69 -4.10
C VAL A 253 -3.12 16.14 -4.57
N ALA A 254 -2.23 16.98 -4.01
CA ALA A 254 -2.07 18.36 -4.42
C ALA A 254 -1.69 18.45 -5.91
N PHE A 255 -0.79 17.60 -6.42
CA PHE A 255 -0.42 17.59 -7.84
C PHE A 255 -1.62 17.33 -8.77
N LEU A 256 -2.56 16.50 -8.36
CA LEU A 256 -3.72 16.11 -9.17
C LEU A 256 -4.92 17.06 -9.05
N PHE A 257 -5.05 17.76 -7.91
CA PHE A 257 -6.26 18.52 -7.59
C PHE A 257 -6.02 20.00 -7.30
N ASP A 258 -4.85 20.36 -6.78
CA ASP A 258 -4.51 21.74 -6.44
C ASP A 258 -2.98 21.98 -6.57
N PRO A 259 -2.44 21.98 -7.81
CA PRO A 259 -0.99 22.06 -8.03
C PRO A 259 -0.37 23.34 -7.46
N SER A 260 -1.18 24.37 -7.23
CA SER A 260 -0.78 25.65 -6.63
C SER A 260 -0.28 25.53 -5.20
N LYS A 261 -0.63 24.43 -4.50
CA LYS A 261 -0.19 24.12 -3.13
C LYS A 261 1.17 23.45 -3.06
N LEU A 262 1.73 23.04 -4.19
CA LEU A 262 3.05 22.43 -4.25
C LEU A 262 4.15 23.49 -4.43
N ASN A 263 5.27 23.26 -3.77
CA ASN A 263 6.48 24.02 -4.05
C ASN A 263 7.19 23.46 -5.30
N GLY A 264 8.13 24.24 -5.85
CA GLY A 264 8.78 23.91 -7.13
C GLY A 264 9.46 22.54 -7.16
N ILE A 265 10.12 22.14 -6.06
CA ILE A 265 10.80 20.83 -6.00
C ILE A 265 9.81 19.66 -5.96
N ARG A 266 8.73 19.72 -5.18
CA ARG A 266 7.70 18.66 -5.17
C ARG A 266 7.02 18.55 -6.53
N THR A 267 6.72 19.67 -7.16
CA THR A 267 6.16 19.70 -8.52
C THR A 267 7.12 19.05 -9.52
N GLN A 268 8.42 19.38 -9.46
CA GLN A 268 9.42 18.79 -10.34
C GLN A 268 9.51 17.27 -10.17
N LEU A 269 9.66 16.79 -8.94
CA LEU A 269 9.80 15.35 -8.65
C LEU A 269 8.55 14.57 -9.05
N LEU A 270 7.35 15.07 -8.72
CA LEU A 270 6.11 14.42 -9.14
C LEU A 270 5.91 14.48 -10.66
N SER A 271 6.40 15.52 -11.33
CA SER A 271 6.40 15.60 -12.79
C SER A 271 7.32 14.56 -13.44
N GLU A 272 8.20 13.87 -12.72
CA GLU A 272 8.98 12.75 -13.30
C GLU A 272 8.12 11.50 -13.52
N VAL A 273 7.06 11.33 -12.73
CA VAL A 273 6.20 10.14 -12.71
C VAL A 273 4.77 10.41 -13.18
N LEU A 274 4.30 11.64 -13.02
CA LEU A 274 2.94 12.07 -13.36
C LEU A 274 2.97 13.17 -14.42
N ASN A 275 1.95 13.18 -15.27
CA ASN A 275 1.60 14.32 -16.11
C ASN A 275 0.48 15.10 -15.42
N LEU A 276 0.57 16.42 -15.45
CA LEU A 276 -0.58 17.28 -15.16
C LEU A 276 -1.60 17.06 -16.27
N THR A 277 -2.63 16.27 -16.00
CA THR A 277 -3.77 16.13 -16.91
C THR A 277 -4.65 17.37 -16.80
N THR A 278 -4.80 18.10 -17.89
CA THR A 278 -5.84 19.12 -18.00
C THR A 278 -7.18 18.41 -18.17
N GLU A 279 -7.97 18.35 -17.10
CA GLU A 279 -9.38 17.97 -17.05
C GLU A 279 -9.93 17.29 -18.31
N ASP A 280 -9.73 15.99 -18.45
CA ASP A 280 -10.65 15.17 -19.23
C ASP A 280 -11.55 14.48 -18.22
N GLU A 281 -12.72 15.08 -17.95
CA GLU A 281 -13.80 14.50 -17.14
C GLU A 281 -14.47 13.35 -17.89
N ARG A 282 -13.68 12.38 -18.33
CA ARG A 282 -14.24 11.19 -18.93
C ARG A 282 -14.94 10.40 -17.83
N GLU A 283 -16.25 10.25 -17.96
CA GLU A 283 -16.98 9.30 -17.15
C GLU A 283 -16.44 7.89 -17.43
N LEU A 284 -15.84 7.30 -16.41
CA LEU A 284 -15.38 5.92 -16.47
C LEU A 284 -16.55 4.97 -16.43
N GLU A 285 -16.44 3.87 -17.16
CA GLU A 285 -17.45 2.83 -17.14
C GLU A 285 -17.46 2.15 -15.76
N VAL A 286 -18.62 2.18 -15.09
CA VAL A 286 -18.84 1.46 -13.83
C VAL A 286 -19.79 0.30 -14.07
N ARG A 287 -19.30 -0.92 -13.83
CA ARG A 287 -20.11 -2.15 -13.94
C ARG A 287 -20.55 -2.64 -12.58
N LYS A 288 -21.86 -2.68 -12.35
CA LYS A 288 -22.42 -3.35 -11.17
C LYS A 288 -22.11 -4.85 -11.24
N LYS A 289 -21.64 -5.42 -10.13
CA LYS A 289 -21.36 -6.85 -9.98
C LYS A 289 -22.30 -7.44 -8.95
N GLU A 290 -22.39 -8.76 -8.93
CA GLU A 290 -23.10 -9.46 -7.87
C GLU A 290 -22.44 -9.14 -6.51
N ALA A 291 -23.26 -8.75 -5.53
CA ALA A 291 -22.81 -8.40 -4.18
C ALA A 291 -22.50 -9.65 -3.36
N LYS A 292 -21.48 -10.39 -3.79
CA LYS A 292 -20.94 -11.56 -3.10
C LYS A 292 -19.43 -11.45 -2.97
N LEU A 293 -18.94 -11.83 -1.79
CA LEU A 293 -17.52 -12.12 -1.57
C LEU A 293 -17.17 -13.46 -2.24
N PRO A 294 -15.89 -13.68 -2.57
CA PRO A 294 -15.45 -14.99 -3.07
C PRO A 294 -15.79 -16.10 -2.07
N GLU A 295 -16.22 -17.26 -2.58
CA GLU A 295 -16.59 -18.43 -1.78
C GLU A 295 -15.33 -19.15 -1.25
N LEU A 296 -14.81 -18.66 -0.14
CA LEU A 296 -13.80 -19.36 0.67
C LEU A 296 -14.12 -19.11 2.15
N SER A 297 -14.32 -20.17 2.94
CA SER A 297 -14.65 -20.07 4.37
C SER A 297 -13.44 -20.21 5.31
N SER A 298 -12.32 -20.75 4.82
CA SER A 298 -11.08 -20.93 5.58
C SER A 298 -9.87 -21.08 4.67
N LEU A 299 -8.69 -20.76 5.20
CA LEU A 299 -7.41 -20.86 4.50
C LEU A 299 -6.55 -21.96 5.13
N ASN A 300 -6.46 -23.11 4.45
CA ASN A 300 -5.49 -24.16 4.78
C ASN A 300 -4.38 -24.15 3.72
N ILE A 301 -3.18 -23.70 4.08
CA ILE A 301 -2.02 -23.66 3.17
C ILE A 301 -1.23 -24.93 3.32
N TYR A 302 -1.21 -25.76 2.27
CA TYR A 302 -0.33 -26.93 2.19
C TYR A 302 0.87 -26.62 1.29
N LEU A 303 2.06 -26.71 1.87
CA LEU A 303 3.32 -26.61 1.14
C LEU A 303 3.76 -28.02 0.74
N TYR A 304 3.74 -28.29 -0.56
CA TYR A 304 4.28 -29.53 -1.10
C TYR A 304 5.75 -29.28 -1.49
N SER A 305 6.64 -30.08 -0.91
CA SER A 305 8.10 -29.99 -1.02
C SER A 305 8.60 -29.82 -2.47
N ILE A 306 9.38 -28.76 -2.69
CA ILE A 306 10.55 -28.80 -3.57
C ILE A 306 11.66 -29.46 -2.74
N ALA A 307 12.21 -30.56 -3.23
CA ALA A 307 13.20 -31.33 -2.50
C ALA A 307 14.43 -30.47 -2.17
N GLY A 308 14.75 -30.33 -0.88
CA GLY A 308 16.10 -29.99 -0.41
C GLY A 308 16.26 -28.79 0.53
N LEU A 309 16.74 -29.09 1.74
CA LEU A 309 17.57 -28.26 2.63
C LEU A 309 16.92 -27.08 3.39
N PHE A 310 16.60 -27.34 4.67
CA PHE A 310 16.68 -26.33 5.73
C PHE A 310 17.40 -26.90 6.96
N GLY A 311 18.64 -26.48 7.17
CA GLY A 311 19.43 -26.73 8.39
C GLY A 311 19.25 -25.60 9.43
N ARG A 312 19.46 -25.92 10.71
CA ARG A 312 19.33 -25.00 11.85
C ARG A 312 20.49 -23.99 11.91
N ILE A 313 20.18 -22.74 12.29
CA ILE A 313 21.19 -21.74 12.67
C ILE A 313 20.81 -21.13 14.04
N ASN A 314 21.75 -21.17 14.99
CA ASN A 314 21.66 -20.54 16.31
C ASN A 314 21.98 -19.03 16.21
N ARG A 315 21.21 -18.20 16.93
CA ARG A 315 21.48 -16.76 17.10
C ARG A 315 22.15 -16.49 18.45
N GLY A 316 23.36 -15.94 18.43
CA GLY A 316 23.98 -15.29 19.59
C GLY A 316 23.57 -13.82 19.65
N SER A 317 23.41 -13.27 20.85
CA SER A 317 23.09 -11.86 21.09
C SER A 317 24.27 -11.12 21.73
N VAL A 318 24.55 -9.92 21.24
CA VAL A 318 25.45 -8.94 21.88
C VAL A 318 24.58 -7.86 22.50
N ARG A 319 24.70 -7.65 23.82
CA ARG A 319 24.06 -6.52 24.52
C ARG A 319 24.93 -5.27 24.35
N ARG A 320 24.39 -4.23 23.69
CA ARG A 320 24.86 -2.85 23.85
C ARG A 320 23.87 -2.12 24.76
N THR A 321 24.38 -1.50 25.82
CA THR A 321 23.62 -0.58 26.67
C THR A 321 23.36 0.70 25.86
N ALA A 322 22.15 0.83 25.33
CA ALA A 322 21.71 2.06 24.68
C ALA A 322 21.40 3.13 25.72
N LEU A 323 21.95 4.33 25.53
CA LEU A 323 21.43 5.54 26.18
C LEU A 323 19.95 5.69 25.77
N LYS A 324 19.06 5.93 26.74
CA LYS A 324 17.65 6.14 26.42
C LYS A 324 17.51 7.46 25.67
N PRO A 325 17.00 7.47 24.43
CA PRO A 325 16.74 8.71 23.73
C PRO A 325 15.74 9.56 24.52
N LYS A 326 16.01 10.86 24.63
CA LYS A 326 15.07 11.82 25.20
C LYS A 326 13.88 11.96 24.23
N VAL A 327 12.67 12.08 24.78
CA VAL A 327 11.45 12.37 24.00
C VAL A 327 11.07 13.83 24.24
N ILE A 328 10.81 14.58 23.17
CA ILE A 328 10.29 15.96 23.20
C ILE A 328 9.05 16.06 22.31
N SER A 329 8.14 16.98 22.55
CA SER A 329 6.97 17.16 21.66
C SER A 329 7.35 17.83 20.34
N LEU A 330 6.56 17.59 19.28
CA LEU A 330 6.72 18.28 17.98
C LEU A 330 6.64 19.81 18.12
N GLU A 331 5.77 20.31 18.99
CA GLU A 331 5.64 21.74 19.25
C GLU A 331 6.89 22.33 19.92
N GLU A 332 7.44 21.65 20.92
CA GLU A 332 8.70 22.04 21.57
C GLU A 332 9.86 22.05 20.58
N TYR A 333 9.95 21.02 19.72
CA TYR A 333 10.99 20.96 18.69
C TYR A 333 10.88 22.14 17.70
N ARG A 334 9.68 22.44 17.19
CA ARG A 334 9.45 23.55 16.25
C ARG A 334 9.77 24.93 16.84
N LYS A 335 9.67 25.12 18.15
CA LYS A 335 10.06 26.36 18.84
C LYS A 335 11.58 26.53 18.99
N SER A 336 12.35 25.45 18.79
CA SER A 336 13.81 25.42 18.94
C SER A 336 14.59 25.63 17.64
N LEU A 337 13.90 25.57 16.50
CA LEU A 337 14.39 25.93 15.17
C LEU A 337 14.31 27.44 14.98
#